data_AF-A7AVT1-F1
#
_entry.id   AF-A7AVT1-F1
#
_cell.length_a   1.000
_cell.length_b   1.000
_cell.length_c   1.000
_cell.angle_alpha   90.00
_cell.angle_beta   90.00
_cell.angle_gamma   90.00
#
_symmetry.space_group_name_H-M   'P 1'
#
loop_
_entity.id
_entity.type
_entity.pdbx_description
1 polymer ?
#
loop_
_entity_poly.entity_id
_entity_poly.type
_entity_poly.pdbx_seq_one_letter_code
_entity_poly.pdbx_strand_id
1 'polypeptide(L)'
;MSQQLVTSDRGYIELYKLEKLFDARFALSSAVDQLDTVSIDDVYRNDSIIAHVVLRPTDPEFNISLLKGESCINLSLCLHRVPGVSLESSHGYYTISQASDIDVKGDHLGRDVKLVLKKVILTFLGKYLTTTPYAIYECLKLVDRELCHIFEICGHSSKNTTDTSNSKVRESNVDTWSLEEQKSLEFALGKTKGIPNAAERWSAVAAIVKTKSADECRLRFQRCREQLLNKANEHKKSLAGMPAEYETVLARSDPLRLLSLELEAISVFNVVNIVVQLGCTRCSTAFDVTLAHGDRKIAVVPRHCDKCNMAQLIEFQPEIAFASQPALGNLKLENCIFLDYITGEFFVTCESCDTQCKVRDVQNGTCKRSVCRGCFAKLALSFTGVEFGQDNSVSSVTSARPIRIVPKPAKPKTPGGRGLKVGTPLPDNGICKHYSKSFRWFRFPCCGKLFPCDLCHDEGTDHPYELAHVIVCGHCSTQQAVSNKKCQHCGRGYTASSSSYWEGGKGCRDAVKLSRKDSKKYGLLRKQAEQTQGTSRSTSGGPGRAIRK
;
A
#
# COMPACT_ATOMS: atom_id res chain seq x y z
N MET A 1 -49.95 1.46 7.62
CA MET A 1 -48.71 2.27 7.51
C MET A 1 -47.67 1.70 8.48
N SER A 2 -47.16 0.50 8.19
CA SER A 2 -46.41 -0.30 9.15
C SER A 2 -45.28 -1.06 8.44
N GLN A 3 -44.06 -0.85 8.95
CA GLN A 3 -42.90 -1.77 8.90
C GLN A 3 -42.21 -2.04 7.56
N GLN A 4 -41.96 -1.00 6.77
CA GLN A 4 -40.81 -1.00 5.86
C GLN A 4 -40.00 0.26 6.18
N LEU A 5 -38.67 0.13 6.37
CA LEU A 5 -37.64 1.19 6.56
C LEU A 5 -36.96 1.23 7.95
N VAL A 6 -36.16 0.21 8.31
CA VAL A 6 -35.04 0.37 9.30
C VAL A 6 -33.79 -0.46 8.94
N THR A 7 -33.82 -1.34 7.92
CA THR A 7 -32.71 -2.28 7.65
C THR A 7 -31.50 -1.69 6.91
N SER A 8 -31.53 -0.41 6.55
CA SER A 8 -30.44 0.25 5.80
C SER A 8 -29.68 1.31 6.61
N ASP A 9 -30.11 1.61 7.85
CA ASP A 9 -29.39 2.55 8.71
C ASP A 9 -28.14 1.88 9.28
N ARG A 10 -26.96 2.45 8.99
CA ARG A 10 -25.67 1.89 9.43
C ARG A 10 -25.49 1.92 10.94
N GLY A 11 -26.07 2.87 11.65
CA GLY A 11 -26.07 2.92 13.10
C GLY A 11 -26.88 1.78 13.68
N TYR A 12 -28.07 1.54 13.12
CA TYR A 12 -28.89 0.38 13.49
C TYR A 12 -28.12 -0.94 13.23
N ILE A 13 -27.50 -1.07 12.06
CA ILE A 13 -26.70 -2.26 11.71
C ILE A 13 -25.49 -2.43 12.64
N GLU A 14 -24.81 -1.34 13.04
CA GLU A 14 -23.67 -1.41 13.97
C GLU A 14 -24.10 -1.96 15.34
N LEU A 15 -25.21 -1.45 15.89
CA LEU A 15 -25.77 -1.93 17.16
C LEU A 15 -26.26 -3.38 17.05
N TYR A 16 -26.92 -3.73 15.96
CA TYR A 16 -27.36 -5.11 15.72
C TYR A 16 -26.17 -6.08 15.60
N LYS A 17 -25.07 -5.66 14.96
CA LYS A 17 -23.84 -6.45 14.89
C LYS A 17 -23.20 -6.65 16.27
N LEU A 18 -23.20 -5.61 17.11
CA LEU A 18 -22.72 -5.69 18.49
C LEU A 18 -23.59 -6.63 19.33
N GLU A 19 -24.91 -6.49 19.25
CA GLU A 19 -25.88 -7.38 19.89
C GLU A 19 -25.65 -8.84 19.44
N LYS A 20 -25.45 -9.10 18.15
CA LYS A 20 -25.18 -10.47 17.66
C LYS A 20 -23.82 -11.03 18.09
N LEU A 21 -22.82 -10.19 18.27
CA LEU A 21 -21.48 -10.63 18.68
C LEU A 21 -21.44 -11.04 20.15
N PHE A 22 -22.14 -10.30 20.99
CA PHE A 22 -22.09 -10.47 22.45
C PHE A 22 -23.33 -11.20 23.00
N ASP A 23 -24.44 -11.21 22.27
CA ASP A 23 -25.71 -11.83 22.62
C ASP A 23 -26.22 -11.30 23.97
N ALA A 24 -26.60 -12.18 24.92
CA ALA A 24 -27.02 -11.79 26.27
C ALA A 24 -25.96 -10.99 27.09
N ARG A 25 -24.76 -10.78 26.55
CA ARG A 25 -23.66 -9.99 27.14
C ARG A 25 -23.63 -8.54 26.63
N PHE A 26 -24.63 -8.12 25.88
CA PHE A 26 -24.79 -6.77 25.38
C PHE A 26 -26.13 -6.19 25.84
N ALA A 27 -26.10 -4.97 26.36
CA ALA A 27 -27.30 -4.23 26.70
C ALA A 27 -27.11 -2.75 26.35
N LEU A 28 -28.21 -2.08 26.01
CA LEU A 28 -28.24 -0.66 25.73
C LEU A 28 -29.05 0.06 26.80
N SER A 29 -28.58 1.23 27.20
CA SER A 29 -29.32 2.17 28.04
C SER A 29 -29.30 3.56 27.42
N SER A 30 -30.31 4.37 27.78
CA SER A 30 -30.33 5.78 27.40
C SER A 30 -29.25 6.52 28.19
N ALA A 31 -28.63 7.55 27.58
CA ALA A 31 -27.68 8.40 28.29
C ALA A 31 -28.31 9.14 29.50
N VAL A 32 -29.65 9.22 29.55
CA VAL A 32 -30.44 9.93 30.58
C VAL A 32 -30.81 9.01 31.75
N ASP A 33 -31.08 7.72 31.51
CA ASP A 33 -31.49 6.75 32.53
C ASP A 33 -30.61 5.49 32.44
N GLN A 34 -29.65 5.37 33.36
CA GLN A 34 -28.66 4.28 33.37
C GLN A 34 -29.18 2.94 33.90
N LEU A 35 -30.44 2.88 34.39
CA LEU A 35 -30.98 1.68 35.03
C LEU A 35 -31.85 0.80 34.13
N ASP A 36 -32.35 1.33 33.01
CA ASP A 36 -33.30 0.60 32.16
C ASP A 36 -32.64 0.11 30.87
N THR A 37 -32.72 -1.21 30.64
CA THR A 37 -32.32 -1.82 29.36
C THR A 37 -33.38 -1.51 28.31
N VAL A 38 -32.97 -0.94 27.18
CA VAL A 38 -33.89 -0.47 26.13
C VAL A 38 -33.60 -1.22 24.81
N SER A 39 -34.62 -1.38 23.96
CA SER A 39 -34.44 -2.02 22.64
C SER A 39 -33.64 -1.12 21.69
N ILE A 40 -32.96 -1.73 20.70
CA ILE A 40 -32.23 -0.98 19.67
C ILE A 40 -33.15 0.01 18.96
N ASP A 41 -34.40 -0.40 18.66
CA ASP A 41 -35.41 0.40 17.94
C ASP A 41 -35.74 1.73 18.64
N ASP A 42 -35.63 1.75 19.97
CA ASP A 42 -35.97 2.91 20.80
C ASP A 42 -34.80 3.90 20.93
N VAL A 43 -33.55 3.41 20.91
CA VAL A 43 -32.38 4.22 21.25
C VAL A 43 -31.49 4.58 20.07
N TYR A 44 -31.55 3.88 18.93
CA TYR A 44 -30.63 4.13 17.81
C TYR A 44 -30.75 5.53 17.19
N ARG A 45 -31.88 6.23 17.46
CA ARG A 45 -32.10 7.61 17.00
C ARG A 45 -31.54 8.66 17.95
N ASN A 46 -31.14 8.27 19.16
CA ASN A 46 -30.61 9.20 20.15
C ASN A 46 -29.22 9.71 19.75
N ASP A 47 -28.90 10.94 20.11
CA ASP A 47 -27.58 11.53 19.84
C ASP A 47 -26.47 10.87 20.66
N SER A 48 -26.83 10.26 21.80
CA SER A 48 -25.91 9.51 22.64
C SER A 48 -26.61 8.34 23.30
N ILE A 49 -25.94 7.19 23.31
CA ILE A 49 -26.42 5.93 23.90
C ILE A 49 -25.31 5.29 24.71
N ILE A 50 -25.64 4.48 25.70
CA ILE A 50 -24.65 3.75 26.49
C ILE A 50 -24.75 2.26 26.13
N ALA A 51 -23.65 1.70 25.63
CA ALA A 51 -23.50 0.28 25.36
C ALA A 51 -22.77 -0.41 26.52
N HIS A 52 -23.48 -1.30 27.20
CA HIS A 52 -22.92 -2.17 28.23
C HIS A 52 -22.48 -3.49 27.59
N VAL A 53 -21.20 -3.82 27.71
CA VAL A 53 -20.59 -4.99 27.09
C VAL A 53 -19.88 -5.82 28.14
N VAL A 54 -20.22 -7.11 28.23
CA VAL A 54 -19.52 -8.07 29.09
C VAL A 54 -18.54 -8.87 28.24
N LEU A 55 -17.27 -8.46 28.25
CA LEU A 55 -16.20 -9.16 27.56
C LEU A 55 -15.80 -10.40 28.35
N ARG A 56 -15.84 -11.56 27.70
CA ARG A 56 -15.22 -12.79 28.22
C ARG A 56 -14.10 -13.16 27.28
N PRO A 57 -12.86 -13.30 27.76
CA PRO A 57 -11.74 -13.70 26.92
C PRO A 57 -12.11 -14.95 26.11
N THR A 58 -12.13 -14.81 24.79
CA THR A 58 -12.43 -15.92 23.87
C THR A 58 -11.19 -16.74 23.51
N ASP A 59 -10.00 -16.20 23.80
CA ASP A 59 -8.72 -16.87 23.61
C ASP A 59 -8.50 -17.97 24.68
N PRO A 60 -8.36 -19.25 24.29
CA PRO A 60 -8.07 -20.34 25.22
C PRO A 60 -6.71 -20.21 25.93
N GLU A 61 -5.79 -19.38 25.43
CA GLU A 61 -4.50 -19.11 26.06
C GLU A 61 -4.57 -17.98 27.12
N PHE A 62 -5.71 -17.28 27.25
CA PHE A 62 -5.87 -16.23 28.25
C PHE A 62 -5.89 -16.82 29.67
N ASN A 63 -4.95 -16.37 30.52
CA ASN A 63 -4.92 -16.79 31.91
C ASN A 63 -6.06 -16.12 32.71
N ILE A 64 -7.16 -16.84 32.89
CA ILE A 64 -8.37 -16.39 33.62
C ILE A 64 -8.03 -15.93 35.06
N SER A 65 -6.95 -16.44 35.66
CA SER A 65 -6.49 -16.03 36.99
C SER A 65 -6.15 -14.54 37.07
N LEU A 66 -5.82 -13.89 35.94
CA LEU A 66 -5.57 -12.44 35.86
C LEU A 66 -6.80 -11.59 36.16
N LEU A 67 -7.99 -12.17 36.04
CA LEU A 67 -9.26 -11.54 36.39
C LEU A 67 -9.67 -11.82 37.86
N LYS A 68 -8.76 -12.40 38.67
CA LYS A 68 -8.94 -12.66 40.11
C LYS A 68 -10.26 -13.37 40.48
N GLY A 69 -10.71 -14.29 39.61
CA GLY A 69 -11.89 -15.12 39.85
C GLY A 69 -13.18 -14.62 39.18
N GLU A 70 -13.24 -13.39 38.70
CA GLU A 70 -14.29 -12.96 37.77
C GLU A 70 -13.95 -13.46 36.35
N SER A 71 -14.89 -14.02 35.62
CA SER A 71 -14.64 -14.57 34.26
C SER A 71 -14.85 -13.54 33.14
N CYS A 72 -15.08 -12.27 33.49
CA CYS A 72 -15.44 -11.24 32.54
C CYS A 72 -14.93 -9.83 32.91
N ILE A 73 -14.87 -8.96 31.91
CA ILE A 73 -14.59 -7.53 32.02
C ILE A 73 -15.86 -6.79 31.61
N ASN A 74 -16.40 -5.97 32.51
CA ASN A 74 -17.61 -5.20 32.25
C ASN A 74 -17.24 -3.80 31.73
N LEU A 75 -17.64 -3.50 30.49
CA LEU A 75 -17.43 -2.20 29.85
C LEU A 75 -18.76 -1.46 29.73
N SER A 76 -18.75 -0.15 29.99
CA SER A 76 -19.85 0.74 29.62
C SER A 76 -19.29 1.84 28.72
N LEU A 77 -19.82 1.93 27.50
CA LEU A 77 -19.31 2.82 26.44
C LEU A 77 -20.39 3.83 26.08
N CYS A 78 -20.14 5.12 26.30
CA CYS A 78 -20.97 6.19 25.79
C CYS A 78 -20.65 6.41 24.32
N LEU A 79 -21.59 6.07 23.46
CA LEU A 79 -21.48 6.17 22.01
C LEU A 79 -22.20 7.45 21.57
N HIS A 80 -21.45 8.37 20.96
CA HIS A 80 -21.99 9.60 20.40
C HIS A 80 -22.21 9.43 18.90
N ARG A 81 -23.37 9.87 18.41
CA ARG A 81 -23.68 9.84 16.99
C ARG A 81 -22.82 10.86 16.24
N VAL A 82 -22.20 10.43 15.15
CA VAL A 82 -21.41 11.34 14.30
C VAL A 82 -22.38 12.14 13.42
N PRO A 83 -22.39 13.49 13.50
CA PRO A 83 -23.30 14.31 12.70
C PRO A 83 -22.91 14.28 11.21
N GLY A 84 -23.91 14.14 10.32
CA GLY A 84 -23.72 14.25 8.87
C GLY A 84 -23.36 12.95 8.13
N VAL A 85 -23.48 11.78 8.77
CA VAL A 85 -23.24 10.48 8.12
C VAL A 85 -24.39 10.14 7.18
N SER A 86 -24.19 10.35 5.87
CA SER A 86 -25.10 9.90 4.80
C SER A 86 -24.94 8.38 4.54
N LEU A 87 -25.96 7.73 3.96
CA LEU A 87 -25.93 6.29 3.60
C LEU A 87 -24.72 5.89 2.72
N GLU A 88 -24.16 6.84 1.96
CA GLU A 88 -23.05 6.65 1.04
C GLU A 88 -21.66 6.86 1.66
N SER A 89 -21.58 7.34 2.91
CA SER A 89 -20.31 7.71 3.54
C SER A 89 -19.60 6.51 4.18
N SER A 90 -18.26 6.45 4.11
CA SER A 90 -17.43 5.34 4.63
C SER A 90 -17.08 5.46 6.12
N HIS A 91 -17.60 6.48 6.81
CA HIS A 91 -17.30 6.79 8.20
C HIS A 91 -18.07 5.89 9.18
N GLY A 92 -17.53 5.72 10.38
CA GLY A 92 -18.24 5.11 11.52
C GLY A 92 -19.42 5.98 11.96
N TYR A 93 -20.51 5.33 12.35
CA TYR A 93 -21.76 6.02 12.69
C TYR A 93 -21.74 6.52 14.14
N TYR A 94 -21.08 5.77 15.01
CA TYR A 94 -20.85 6.12 16.41
C TYR A 94 -19.37 6.39 16.67
N THR A 95 -19.10 7.32 17.59
CA THR A 95 -17.76 7.65 18.08
C THR A 95 -17.71 7.67 19.60
N ILE A 96 -16.49 7.57 20.13
CA ILE A 96 -16.16 7.77 21.55
C ILE A 96 -15.09 8.85 21.56
N SER A 97 -15.38 10.00 22.15
CA SER A 97 -14.56 11.20 21.95
C SER A 97 -13.51 11.38 23.04
N GLN A 98 -13.77 10.87 24.24
CA GLN A 98 -12.94 11.11 25.42
C GLN A 98 -12.92 9.89 26.36
N ALA A 99 -11.92 9.83 27.24
CA ALA A 99 -11.72 8.70 28.16
C ALA A 99 -12.81 8.57 29.24
N SER A 100 -13.57 9.63 29.49
CA SER A 100 -14.76 9.62 30.36
C SER A 100 -15.94 8.87 29.74
N ASP A 101 -15.97 8.74 28.41
CA ASP A 101 -17.01 8.01 27.68
C ASP A 101 -16.82 6.49 27.80
N ILE A 102 -15.70 6.03 28.38
CA ILE A 102 -15.39 4.62 28.59
C ILE A 102 -15.32 4.36 30.08
N ASP A 103 -16.20 3.53 30.61
CA ASP A 103 -16.12 3.03 31.97
C ASP A 103 -15.78 1.53 31.97
N VAL A 104 -14.76 1.17 32.76
CA VAL A 104 -14.27 -0.22 32.89
C VAL A 104 -14.54 -0.66 34.33
N LYS A 105 -15.65 -1.37 34.50
CA LYS A 105 -16.16 -1.82 35.80
C LYS A 105 -15.43 -3.10 36.25
N GLY A 106 -15.29 -3.25 37.56
CA GLY A 106 -14.60 -4.37 38.19
C GLY A 106 -13.43 -3.91 39.05
N ASP A 107 -13.56 -4.01 40.36
CA ASP A 107 -12.51 -3.65 41.32
C ASP A 107 -11.33 -4.63 41.30
N HIS A 108 -11.56 -5.82 40.72
CA HIS A 108 -10.54 -6.84 40.50
C HIS A 108 -9.48 -6.39 39.48
N LEU A 109 -9.83 -5.52 38.52
CA LEU A 109 -8.93 -5.01 37.48
C LEU A 109 -8.02 -3.90 38.01
N GLY A 110 -6.70 -4.05 37.81
CA GLY A 110 -5.72 -3.03 38.13
C GLY A 110 -5.96 -1.73 37.36
N ARG A 111 -5.62 -0.58 37.98
CA ARG A 111 -5.77 0.75 37.37
C ARG A 111 -5.09 0.85 35.99
N ASP A 112 -3.92 0.23 35.84
CA ASP A 112 -3.15 0.26 34.60
C ASP A 112 -3.87 -0.46 33.46
N VAL A 113 -4.48 -1.63 33.73
CA VAL A 113 -5.27 -2.37 32.75
C VAL A 113 -6.47 -1.54 32.28
N LYS A 114 -7.17 -0.87 33.22
CA LYS A 114 -8.28 0.03 32.88
C LYS A 114 -7.81 1.18 31.99
N LEU A 115 -6.65 1.79 32.27
CA LEU A 115 -6.10 2.88 31.46
C LEU A 115 -5.66 2.41 30.07
N VAL A 116 -5.03 1.24 29.95
CA VAL A 116 -4.61 0.68 28.67
C VAL A 116 -5.83 0.34 27.81
N LEU A 117 -6.87 -0.28 28.38
CA LEU A 117 -8.12 -0.56 27.65
C LEU A 117 -8.75 0.72 27.10
N LYS A 118 -8.88 1.77 27.93
CA LYS A 118 -9.37 3.08 27.47
C LYS A 118 -8.51 3.66 26.35
N LYS A 119 -7.18 3.60 26.49
CA LYS A 119 -6.24 4.13 25.49
C LYS A 119 -6.31 3.37 24.17
N VAL A 120 -6.40 2.03 24.19
CA VAL A 120 -6.52 1.19 23.00
C VAL A 120 -7.79 1.54 22.22
N ILE A 121 -8.92 1.63 22.92
CA ILE A 121 -10.22 1.97 22.30
C ILE A 121 -10.17 3.36 21.65
N LEU A 122 -9.72 4.39 22.39
CA LEU A 122 -9.62 5.76 21.85
C LEU A 122 -8.64 5.88 20.69
N THR A 123 -7.49 5.20 20.77
CA THR A 123 -6.48 5.23 19.70
C THR A 123 -6.99 4.56 18.44
N PHE A 124 -7.70 3.43 18.58
CA PHE A 124 -8.31 2.74 17.45
C PHE A 124 -9.37 3.62 16.77
N LEU A 125 -10.30 4.18 17.55
CA LEU A 125 -11.37 5.01 17.00
C LEU A 125 -10.81 6.29 16.37
N GLY A 126 -9.84 6.96 17.00
CA GLY A 126 -9.20 8.14 16.41
C GLY A 126 -8.53 7.88 15.06
N LYS A 127 -8.01 6.66 14.84
CA LYS A 127 -7.32 6.28 13.59
C LYS A 127 -8.25 5.76 12.51
N TYR A 128 -9.28 5.00 12.89
CA TYR A 128 -10.05 4.20 11.94
C TYR A 128 -11.48 4.70 11.71
N LEU A 129 -12.03 5.56 12.58
CA LEU A 129 -13.40 6.07 12.47
C LEU A 129 -13.72 6.68 11.10
N THR A 130 -12.75 7.29 10.42
CA THR A 130 -12.98 7.89 9.11
C THR A 130 -12.89 6.92 7.92
N THR A 131 -12.34 5.74 8.14
CA THR A 131 -11.97 4.79 7.08
C THR A 131 -12.68 3.46 7.17
N THR A 132 -13.19 3.10 8.36
CA THR A 132 -13.83 1.82 8.61
C THR A 132 -15.30 2.02 8.95
N PRO A 133 -16.23 1.40 8.19
CA PRO A 133 -17.61 1.30 8.64
C PRO A 133 -17.69 0.38 9.86
N TYR A 134 -18.62 0.65 10.76
CA TYR A 134 -18.81 -0.13 11.99
C TYR A 134 -17.58 -0.12 12.93
N ALA A 135 -17.00 1.06 13.13
CA ALA A 135 -15.74 1.24 13.86
C ALA A 135 -15.80 0.75 15.32
N ILE A 136 -16.93 0.90 16.01
CA ILE A 136 -17.09 0.42 17.40
C ILE A 136 -17.08 -1.11 17.42
N TYR A 137 -17.77 -1.74 16.47
CA TYR A 137 -17.82 -3.19 16.33
C TYR A 137 -16.44 -3.80 16.04
N GLU A 138 -15.68 -3.23 15.11
CA GLU A 138 -14.33 -3.71 14.81
C GLU A 138 -13.33 -3.40 15.95
N CYS A 139 -13.52 -2.27 16.65
CA CYS A 139 -12.73 -1.95 17.84
C CYS A 139 -12.91 -3.01 18.93
N LEU A 140 -14.13 -3.43 19.23
CA LEU A 140 -14.39 -4.39 20.30
C LEU A 140 -13.91 -5.80 19.95
N LYS A 141 -13.97 -6.21 18.68
CA LYS A 141 -13.31 -7.44 18.21
C LYS A 141 -11.79 -7.42 18.41
N LEU A 142 -11.16 -6.29 18.11
CA LEU A 142 -9.73 -6.12 18.32
C LEU A 142 -9.40 -6.24 19.80
N VAL A 143 -10.15 -5.54 20.67
CA VAL A 143 -9.94 -5.59 22.11
C VAL A 143 -10.05 -7.02 22.62
N ASP A 144 -11.10 -7.77 22.24
CA ASP A 144 -11.30 -9.17 22.64
C ASP A 144 -10.14 -10.07 22.20
N ARG A 145 -9.67 -9.92 20.95
CA ARG A 145 -8.55 -10.72 20.40
C ARG A 145 -7.22 -10.43 21.08
N GLU A 146 -6.98 -9.18 21.47
CA GLU A 146 -5.67 -8.73 21.99
C GLU A 146 -5.63 -8.65 23.53
N LEU A 147 -6.65 -9.18 24.24
CA LEU A 147 -6.71 -9.15 25.70
C LEU A 147 -5.45 -9.75 26.36
N CYS A 148 -4.92 -10.86 25.85
CA CYS A 148 -3.67 -11.46 26.35
C CYS A 148 -2.52 -10.44 26.37
N HIS A 149 -2.33 -9.74 25.25
CA HIS A 149 -1.23 -8.80 25.08
C HIS A 149 -1.43 -7.51 25.91
N ILE A 150 -2.68 -7.05 26.05
CA ILE A 150 -3.02 -5.90 26.90
C ILE A 150 -2.63 -6.16 28.36
N PHE A 151 -2.88 -7.37 28.86
CA PHE A 151 -2.51 -7.74 30.23
C PHE A 151 -1.00 -7.97 30.41
N GLU A 152 -0.30 -8.52 29.40
CA GLU A 152 1.17 -8.65 29.41
C GLU A 152 1.87 -7.29 29.54
N ILE A 153 1.42 -6.28 28.78
CA ILE A 153 1.97 -4.92 28.82
C ILE A 153 1.82 -4.33 30.23
N CYS A 154 0.70 -4.59 30.90
CA CYS A 154 0.46 -4.10 32.27
C CYS A 154 1.29 -4.86 33.31
N GLY A 155 1.56 -6.16 33.10
CA GLY A 155 2.39 -6.97 33.99
C GLY A 155 3.86 -6.53 34.07
N HIS A 156 4.37 -5.88 33.03
CA HIS A 156 5.75 -5.37 33.00
C HIS A 156 5.95 -4.01 33.69
N SER A 157 4.87 -3.30 34.04
CA SER A 157 4.96 -1.96 34.65
C SER A 157 5.23 -1.96 36.16
N SER A 158 5.24 -3.14 36.81
CA SER A 158 5.30 -3.24 38.29
C SER A 158 6.53 -3.95 38.88
N LYS A 159 7.64 -4.08 38.15
CA LYS A 159 8.90 -4.63 38.71
C LYS A 159 10.08 -3.71 38.41
N ASN A 160 10.21 -2.65 39.21
CA ASN A 160 11.48 -1.98 39.48
C ASN A 160 11.70 -1.95 41.00
N THR A 161 12.07 -3.08 41.58
CA THR A 161 12.82 -3.19 42.84
C THR A 161 13.48 -4.55 42.90
N THR A 162 14.77 -4.52 43.23
CA THR A 162 15.68 -5.58 43.68
C THR A 162 15.01 -6.85 44.19
N ASP A 163 15.44 -8.02 43.70
CA ASP A 163 16.08 -9.02 44.58
C ASP A 163 16.68 -10.21 43.82
N THR A 164 17.91 -10.48 44.19
CA THR A 164 18.69 -11.68 43.94
C THR A 164 18.09 -12.84 44.72
N SER A 165 17.63 -13.91 44.05
CA SER A 165 17.92 -15.32 44.41
C SER A 165 17.01 -16.34 43.71
N ASN A 166 17.66 -17.17 42.89
CA ASN A 166 17.60 -18.63 42.90
C ASN A 166 16.26 -19.35 42.64
N SER A 167 16.09 -19.90 41.42
CA SER A 167 15.58 -21.28 41.28
C SER A 167 15.92 -21.89 39.92
N LYS A 168 16.99 -22.70 39.92
CA LYS A 168 17.18 -23.96 39.17
C LYS A 168 16.66 -24.00 37.72
N VAL A 169 17.59 -23.69 36.82
CA VAL A 169 17.67 -24.32 35.49
C VAL A 169 17.66 -25.85 35.67
N ARG A 170 16.61 -26.51 35.17
CA ARG A 170 16.67 -27.92 34.77
C ARG A 170 16.88 -27.96 33.26
N GLU A 171 18.14 -27.90 32.86
CA GLU A 171 18.58 -28.46 31.58
C GLU A 171 18.43 -29.99 31.65
N SER A 172 17.39 -30.53 31.03
CA SER A 172 17.35 -31.92 30.57
C SER A 172 16.11 -32.18 29.71
N ASN A 173 16.23 -32.04 28.39
CA ASN A 173 15.94 -33.18 27.49
C ASN A 173 16.36 -32.87 26.05
N VAL A 174 17.32 -33.68 25.60
CA VAL A 174 17.77 -33.84 24.21
C VAL A 174 16.55 -34.08 23.31
N ASP A 175 16.49 -33.38 22.18
CA ASP A 175 15.36 -33.39 21.25
C ASP A 175 15.12 -34.80 20.66
N THR A 176 14.19 -35.54 21.25
CA THR A 176 13.96 -36.99 21.01
C THR A 176 12.96 -37.26 19.87
N TRP A 177 12.90 -36.36 18.89
CA TRP A 177 11.98 -36.41 17.75
C TRP A 177 12.76 -36.53 16.44
N SER A 178 12.57 -37.63 15.73
CA SER A 178 13.15 -37.80 14.39
C SER A 178 12.42 -36.95 13.36
N LEU A 179 13.06 -36.71 12.20
CA LEU A 179 12.42 -36.01 11.09
C LEU A 179 11.18 -36.75 10.55
N GLU A 180 11.18 -38.08 10.63
CA GLU A 180 10.05 -38.91 10.21
C GLU A 180 8.88 -38.81 11.20
N GLU A 181 9.17 -38.78 12.50
CA GLU A 181 8.16 -38.58 13.55
C GLU A 181 7.53 -37.18 13.46
N GLN A 182 8.35 -36.16 13.17
CA GLN A 182 7.87 -34.79 12.96
C GLN A 182 6.95 -34.68 11.72
N LYS A 183 7.32 -35.30 10.60
CA LYS A 183 6.47 -35.36 9.40
C LYS A 183 5.17 -36.12 9.64
N SER A 184 5.24 -37.21 10.40
CA SER A 184 4.06 -37.99 10.79
C SER A 184 3.10 -37.18 11.66
N LEU A 185 3.62 -36.39 12.61
CA LEU A 185 2.84 -35.46 13.42
C LEU A 185 2.14 -34.39 12.57
N GLU A 186 2.84 -33.77 11.63
CA GLU A 186 2.28 -32.76 10.73
C GLU A 186 1.16 -33.33 9.86
N PHE A 187 1.35 -34.54 9.32
CA PHE A 187 0.34 -35.27 8.56
C PHE A 187 -0.89 -35.60 9.42
N ALA A 188 -0.66 -36.08 10.64
CA ALA A 188 -1.72 -36.40 11.60
C ALA A 188 -2.56 -35.16 11.99
N LEU A 189 -1.90 -34.02 12.20
CA LEU A 189 -2.56 -32.74 12.50
C LEU A 189 -3.42 -32.23 11.33
N GLY A 190 -2.99 -32.48 10.09
CA GLY A 190 -3.77 -32.17 8.89
C GLY A 190 -5.05 -33.01 8.77
N LYS A 191 -4.96 -34.32 9.03
CA LYS A 191 -6.11 -35.24 8.93
C LYS A 191 -7.12 -35.11 10.07
N THR A 192 -6.69 -34.69 11.25
CA THR A 192 -7.54 -34.60 12.46
C THR A 192 -8.14 -33.22 12.69
N LYS A 193 -8.01 -32.31 11.72
CA LYS A 193 -8.49 -30.91 11.79
C LYS A 193 -10.01 -30.78 12.04
N GLY A 194 -10.79 -31.78 11.64
CA GLY A 194 -12.25 -31.78 11.77
C GLY A 194 -12.81 -32.25 13.11
N ILE A 195 -11.97 -32.69 14.05
CA ILE A 195 -12.41 -33.19 15.36
C ILE A 195 -12.48 -32.01 16.36
N PRO A 196 -13.67 -31.64 16.87
CA PRO A 196 -13.84 -30.48 17.75
C PRO A 196 -13.36 -30.75 19.19
N ASN A 197 -13.46 -31.99 19.67
CA ASN A 197 -13.02 -32.36 21.02
C ASN A 197 -11.49 -32.52 21.06
N ALA A 198 -10.82 -31.74 21.92
CA ALA A 198 -9.37 -31.71 22.04
C ALA A 198 -8.77 -33.05 22.51
N ALA A 199 -9.41 -33.75 23.45
CA ALA A 199 -8.91 -35.02 23.97
C ALA A 199 -8.98 -36.13 22.90
N GLU A 200 -10.12 -36.21 22.20
CA GLU A 200 -10.32 -37.14 21.09
C GLU A 200 -9.38 -36.83 19.92
N ARG A 201 -9.15 -35.55 19.63
CA ARG A 201 -8.23 -35.12 18.58
C ARG A 201 -6.81 -35.56 18.85
N TRP A 202 -6.28 -35.34 20.06
CA TRP A 202 -4.90 -35.75 20.38
C TRP A 202 -4.76 -37.27 20.48
N SER A 203 -5.80 -37.98 20.90
CA SER A 203 -5.85 -39.44 20.82
C SER A 203 -5.82 -39.93 19.37
N ALA A 204 -6.55 -39.29 18.46
CA ALA A 204 -6.53 -39.60 17.03
C ALA A 204 -5.18 -39.25 16.37
N VAL A 205 -4.56 -38.14 16.79
CA VAL A 205 -3.21 -37.76 16.33
C VAL A 205 -2.18 -38.81 16.76
N ALA A 206 -2.19 -39.24 18.02
CA ALA A 206 -1.30 -40.29 18.52
C ALA A 206 -1.51 -41.63 17.80
N ALA A 207 -2.76 -41.98 17.48
CA ALA A 207 -3.07 -43.18 16.72
C ALA A 207 -2.48 -43.19 15.30
N ILE A 208 -2.31 -42.01 14.69
CA ILE A 208 -1.66 -41.85 13.37
C ILE A 208 -0.14 -41.84 13.50
N VAL A 209 0.39 -41.14 14.52
CA VAL A 209 1.85 -41.05 14.75
C VAL A 209 2.43 -42.39 15.19
N LYS A 210 1.68 -43.19 15.96
CA LYS A 210 1.97 -44.54 16.49
C LYS A 210 3.19 -44.66 17.42
N THR A 211 4.23 -43.85 17.20
CA THR A 211 5.50 -43.92 17.95
C THR A 211 5.51 -43.07 19.21
N LYS A 212 4.55 -42.16 19.37
CA LYS A 212 4.46 -41.20 20.48
C LYS A 212 3.05 -41.13 21.04
N SER A 213 2.95 -40.82 22.33
CA SER A 213 1.67 -40.64 23.04
C SER A 213 0.96 -39.34 22.65
N ALA A 214 -0.33 -39.24 23.01
CA ALA A 214 -1.14 -38.05 22.77
C ALA A 214 -0.55 -36.79 23.44
N ASP A 215 -0.04 -36.94 24.67
CA ASP A 215 0.58 -35.85 25.40
C ASP A 215 1.92 -35.41 24.80
N GLU A 216 2.75 -36.35 24.32
CA GLU A 216 4.01 -36.04 23.64
C GLU A 216 3.78 -35.32 22.31
N CYS A 217 2.81 -35.77 21.50
CA CYS A 217 2.39 -35.11 20.27
C CYS A 217 1.91 -33.68 20.51
N ARG A 218 1.11 -33.48 21.58
CA ARG A 218 0.63 -32.15 21.99
C ARG A 218 1.77 -31.23 22.40
N LEU A 219 2.69 -31.73 23.25
CA LEU A 219 3.85 -30.96 23.71
C LEU A 219 4.78 -30.57 22.56
N ARG A 220 5.00 -31.47 21.58
CA ARG A 220 5.80 -31.16 20.39
C ARG A 220 5.15 -30.09 19.52
N PHE A 221 3.84 -30.19 19.30
CA PHE A 221 3.09 -29.17 18.57
C PHE A 221 3.17 -27.80 19.25
N GLN A 222 2.98 -27.76 20.58
CA GLN A 222 3.07 -26.53 21.36
C GLN A 222 4.46 -25.90 21.25
N ARG A 223 5.52 -26.70 21.35
CA ARG A 223 6.91 -26.24 21.20
C ARG A 223 7.20 -25.70 19.79
N CYS A 224 6.74 -26.39 18.74
CA CYS A 224 6.92 -25.91 17.35
C CYS A 224 6.14 -24.61 17.11
N ARG A 225 4.92 -24.49 17.66
CA ARG A 225 4.12 -23.26 17.61
C ARG A 225 4.83 -22.11 18.34
N GLU A 226 5.35 -22.35 19.53
CA GLU A 226 6.09 -21.37 20.32
C GLU A 226 7.35 -20.90 19.59
N GLN A 227 8.11 -21.80 18.95
CA GLN A 227 9.27 -21.43 18.15
C GLN A 227 8.90 -20.56 16.93
N LEU A 228 7.78 -20.84 16.28
CA LEU A 228 7.29 -20.01 15.17
C LEU A 228 6.83 -18.63 15.66
N LEU A 229 6.13 -18.56 16.79
CA LEU A 229 5.71 -17.31 17.42
C LEU A 229 6.91 -16.49 17.90
N ASN A 230 7.92 -17.12 18.50
CA ASN A 230 9.15 -16.48 18.92
C ASN A 230 9.93 -15.91 17.75
N LYS A 231 10.08 -16.66 16.64
CA LYS A 231 10.67 -16.11 15.40
C LYS A 231 9.88 -14.94 14.83
N ALA A 232 8.55 -14.99 14.87
CA ALA A 232 7.70 -13.88 14.44
C ALA A 232 7.85 -12.65 15.35
N ASN A 233 7.96 -12.86 16.67
CA ASN A 233 8.17 -11.81 17.66
C ASN A 233 9.59 -11.22 17.61
N GLU A 234 10.61 -12.02 17.35
CA GLU A 234 11.98 -11.56 17.10
C GLU A 234 12.06 -10.71 15.84
N HIS A 235 11.39 -11.13 14.77
CA HIS A 235 11.23 -10.32 13.56
C HIS A 235 10.52 -8.98 13.88
N LYS A 236 9.43 -9.01 14.65
CA LYS A 236 8.68 -7.82 15.09
C LYS A 236 9.50 -6.91 16.02
N LYS A 237 10.32 -7.45 16.91
CA LYS A 237 11.23 -6.69 17.80
C LYS A 237 12.40 -6.09 17.03
N SER A 238 12.95 -6.80 16.04
CA SER A 238 13.95 -6.28 15.11
C SER A 238 13.41 -5.05 14.35
N LEU A 239 12.15 -5.12 13.90
CA LEU A 239 11.44 -4.00 13.28
C LEU A 239 11.13 -2.84 14.24
N ALA A 240 11.00 -3.09 15.55
CA ALA A 240 10.70 -2.09 16.57
C ALA A 240 11.95 -1.44 17.20
N GLY A 241 13.12 -2.06 17.08
CA GLY A 241 14.40 -1.57 17.64
C GLY A 241 15.19 -0.64 16.73
N MET A 242 14.69 -0.35 15.53
CA MET A 242 15.32 0.62 14.65
C MET A 242 15.03 2.06 15.18
N PRO A 243 15.85 3.09 14.85
CA PRO A 243 15.69 4.46 15.40
C PRO A 243 14.53 5.24 14.75
N ALA A 244 13.63 5.89 15.48
CA ALA A 244 12.42 6.58 14.95
C ALA A 244 12.58 7.52 13.71
N GLU A 245 13.81 7.86 13.33
CA GLU A 245 14.19 8.54 12.09
C GLU A 245 13.94 7.73 10.79
N TYR A 246 13.72 6.41 10.83
CA TYR A 246 13.29 5.62 9.65
C TYR A 246 11.77 5.44 9.53
N GLU A 247 10.97 5.94 10.47
CA GLU A 247 9.50 5.94 10.35
C GLU A 247 9.06 7.11 9.46
N THR A 248 9.48 7.10 8.20
CA THR A 248 8.86 7.96 7.17
C THR A 248 7.65 7.26 6.60
N VAL A 249 6.48 7.66 7.09
CA VAL A 249 5.16 7.38 6.51
C VAL A 249 5.16 7.76 5.03
N LEU A 250 5.30 6.77 4.16
CA LEU A 250 4.97 6.83 2.73
C LEU A 250 4.35 5.49 2.27
N ALA A 251 3.54 4.87 3.13
CA ALA A 251 2.71 3.74 2.73
C ALA A 251 1.56 4.26 1.86
N ARG A 252 1.63 4.06 0.54
CA ARG A 252 0.54 4.39 -0.39
C ARG A 252 -0.13 3.10 -0.82
N SER A 253 -1.45 3.02 -0.70
CA SER A 253 -2.27 1.91 -1.18
C SER A 253 -3.32 2.45 -2.12
N ASP A 254 -3.32 1.98 -3.37
CA ASP A 254 -4.22 2.44 -4.41
C ASP A 254 -4.45 1.33 -5.46
N PRO A 255 -5.55 1.39 -6.23
CA PRO A 255 -5.79 0.46 -7.32
C PRO A 255 -4.82 0.72 -8.49
N LEU A 256 -4.32 -0.37 -9.08
CA LEU A 256 -3.55 -0.36 -10.32
C LEU A 256 -4.49 -0.63 -11.50
N ARG A 257 -4.69 0.36 -12.36
CA ARG A 257 -5.68 0.32 -13.46
C ARG A 257 -5.03 0.37 -14.83
N LEU A 258 -5.56 -0.39 -15.77
CA LEU A 258 -5.24 -0.31 -17.18
C LEU A 258 -6.06 0.81 -17.84
N LEU A 259 -5.40 1.62 -18.68
CA LEU A 259 -6.05 2.69 -19.42
C LEU A 259 -6.36 2.23 -20.84
N SER A 260 -7.55 2.57 -21.33
CA SER A 260 -8.05 2.18 -22.66
C SER A 260 -7.89 0.68 -22.93
N LEU A 261 -8.39 -0.14 -22.00
CA LEU A 261 -8.40 -1.60 -22.13
C LEU A 261 -9.33 -2.01 -23.28
N GLU A 262 -8.80 -2.79 -24.21
CA GLU A 262 -9.54 -3.41 -25.30
C GLU A 262 -9.40 -4.93 -25.22
N LEU A 263 -10.54 -5.62 -25.19
CA LEU A 263 -10.65 -7.08 -25.17
C LEU A 263 -11.46 -7.55 -26.38
N GLU A 264 -10.97 -8.58 -27.07
CA GLU A 264 -11.66 -9.23 -28.19
C GLU A 264 -11.85 -10.71 -27.86
N ALA A 265 -13.11 -11.17 -27.84
CA ALA A 265 -13.51 -12.55 -27.50
C ALA A 265 -13.02 -13.06 -26.12
N ILE A 266 -12.74 -12.13 -25.19
CA ILE A 266 -12.34 -12.41 -23.81
C ILE A 266 -13.41 -11.82 -22.87
N SER A 267 -14.00 -12.65 -22.01
CA SER A 267 -15.03 -12.21 -21.05
C SER A 267 -14.42 -11.60 -19.79
N VAL A 268 -13.36 -12.23 -19.26
CA VAL A 268 -12.70 -11.85 -18.02
C VAL A 268 -11.24 -12.27 -18.05
N PHE A 269 -10.39 -11.56 -17.30
CA PHE A 269 -9.00 -11.98 -17.12
C PHE A 269 -8.49 -11.77 -15.70
N ASN A 270 -7.58 -12.65 -15.27
CA ASN A 270 -7.00 -12.69 -13.94
C ASN A 270 -5.49 -12.57 -14.01
N VAL A 271 -4.90 -11.87 -13.04
CA VAL A 271 -3.45 -11.71 -12.94
C VAL A 271 -2.79 -13.00 -12.45
N VAL A 272 -1.80 -13.50 -13.19
CA VAL A 272 -0.91 -14.58 -12.72
C VAL A 272 0.31 -13.97 -12.04
N ASN A 273 0.99 -13.09 -12.78
CA ASN A 273 2.04 -12.24 -12.25
C ASN A 273 2.14 -10.96 -13.09
N ILE A 274 2.68 -9.91 -12.48
CA ILE A 274 3.07 -8.68 -13.17
C ILE A 274 4.48 -8.31 -12.77
N VAL A 275 5.21 -7.68 -13.69
CA VAL A 275 6.51 -7.08 -13.43
C VAL A 275 6.33 -5.57 -13.51
N VAL A 276 6.63 -4.89 -12.40
CA VAL A 276 6.52 -3.43 -12.28
C VAL A 276 7.88 -2.83 -11.96
N GLN A 277 8.13 -1.64 -12.49
CA GLN A 277 9.29 -0.85 -12.15
C GLN A 277 8.92 0.12 -11.02
N LEU A 278 9.71 0.08 -9.95
CA LEU A 278 9.54 0.91 -8.77
C LEU A 278 10.80 1.74 -8.52
N GLY A 279 10.67 2.82 -7.79
CA GLY A 279 11.77 3.67 -7.36
C GLY A 279 11.86 3.76 -5.85
N CYS A 280 13.07 3.87 -5.31
CA CYS A 280 13.28 4.17 -3.90
C CYS A 280 12.87 5.61 -3.57
N THR A 281 12.07 5.84 -2.53
CA THR A 281 11.65 7.21 -2.14
C THR A 281 12.82 8.09 -1.68
N ARG A 282 13.88 7.51 -1.12
CA ARG A 282 15.04 8.23 -0.55
C ARG A 282 16.10 8.59 -1.59
N CYS A 283 16.50 7.64 -2.43
CA CYS A 283 17.60 7.84 -3.39
C CYS A 283 17.15 7.80 -4.86
N SER A 284 15.86 7.61 -5.12
CA SER A 284 15.27 7.53 -6.46
C SER A 284 15.87 6.46 -7.37
N THR A 285 16.58 5.47 -6.82
CA THR A 285 17.10 4.34 -7.59
C THR A 285 15.94 3.46 -8.01
N ALA A 286 15.83 3.24 -9.32
CA ALA A 286 14.84 2.36 -9.93
C ALA A 286 15.25 0.89 -9.79
N PHE A 287 14.27 0.01 -9.64
CA PHE A 287 14.42 -1.44 -9.58
C PHE A 287 13.12 -2.11 -10.03
N ASP A 288 13.22 -3.35 -10.49
CA ASP A 288 12.07 -4.10 -10.98
C ASP A 288 11.62 -5.11 -9.93
N VAL A 289 10.30 -5.32 -9.82
CA VAL A 289 9.70 -6.30 -8.90
C VAL A 289 8.68 -7.15 -9.64
N THR A 290 8.83 -8.47 -9.49
CA THR A 290 7.84 -9.45 -9.93
C THR A 290 6.83 -9.71 -8.82
N LEU A 291 5.56 -9.40 -9.08
CA LEU A 291 4.44 -9.60 -8.18
C LEU A 291 3.66 -10.82 -8.66
N ALA A 292 3.97 -11.99 -8.11
CA ALA A 292 3.29 -13.25 -8.39
C ALA A 292 2.49 -13.68 -7.15
N HIS A 293 1.19 -13.95 -7.32
CA HIS A 293 0.34 -14.25 -6.15
C HIS A 293 0.31 -15.75 -5.76
N GLY A 294 0.72 -16.68 -6.64
CA GLY A 294 0.78 -18.12 -6.32
C GLY A 294 -0.52 -18.62 -5.67
N ASP A 295 -0.41 -19.43 -4.60
CA ASP A 295 -1.56 -19.87 -3.79
C ASP A 295 -2.01 -18.83 -2.74
N ARG A 296 -1.33 -17.69 -2.64
CA ARG A 296 -1.64 -16.63 -1.68
C ARG A 296 -2.61 -15.65 -2.30
N LYS A 297 -3.50 -15.08 -1.46
CA LYS A 297 -4.41 -14.00 -1.88
C LYS A 297 -3.71 -12.66 -2.11
N ILE A 298 -2.49 -12.50 -1.58
CA ILE A 298 -1.70 -11.27 -1.63
C ILE A 298 -0.24 -11.66 -1.87
N ALA A 299 0.40 -11.03 -2.86
CA ALA A 299 1.84 -11.10 -3.07
C ALA A 299 2.52 -10.07 -2.15
N VAL A 300 3.43 -10.51 -1.29
CA VAL A 300 4.17 -9.64 -0.36
C VAL A 300 5.66 -9.80 -0.61
N VAL A 301 6.33 -8.68 -0.89
CA VAL A 301 7.76 -8.62 -1.23
C VAL A 301 8.47 -7.63 -0.30
N PRO A 302 9.05 -8.10 0.81
CA PRO A 302 9.95 -7.29 1.64
C PRO A 302 11.35 -7.23 1.00
N ARG A 303 11.97 -6.06 1.00
CA ARG A 303 13.34 -5.87 0.49
C ARG A 303 14.04 -4.65 1.11
N HIS A 304 15.31 -4.47 0.78
CA HIS A 304 16.08 -3.28 1.12
C HIS A 304 16.61 -2.63 -0.17
N CYS A 305 16.72 -1.31 -0.17
CA CYS A 305 17.28 -0.59 -1.32
C CYS A 305 18.79 -0.80 -1.42
N ASP A 306 19.28 -1.25 -2.58
CA ASP A 306 20.69 -1.60 -2.81
C ASP A 306 21.67 -0.43 -2.64
N LYS A 307 21.20 0.82 -2.73
CA LYS A 307 22.05 2.02 -2.58
C LYS A 307 22.01 2.68 -1.21
N CYS A 308 20.84 2.74 -0.57
CA CYS A 308 20.65 3.49 0.68
C CYS A 308 20.18 2.63 1.86
N ASN A 309 20.06 1.33 1.62
CA ASN A 309 19.63 0.30 2.57
C ASN A 309 18.29 0.57 3.26
N MET A 310 17.45 1.43 2.69
CA MET A 310 16.12 1.70 3.23
C MET A 310 15.23 0.46 3.05
N ALA A 311 14.57 0.04 4.12
CA ALA A 311 13.61 -1.05 4.10
C ALA A 311 12.39 -0.66 3.25
N GLN A 312 11.93 -1.60 2.44
CA GLN A 312 10.86 -1.45 1.46
C GLN A 312 9.91 -2.64 1.55
N LEU A 313 8.61 -2.36 1.48
CA LEU A 313 7.57 -3.38 1.45
C LEU A 313 6.65 -3.12 0.26
N ILE A 314 6.44 -4.15 -0.54
CA ILE A 314 5.52 -4.12 -1.67
C ILE A 314 4.48 -5.20 -1.44
N GLU A 315 3.20 -4.82 -1.44
CA GLU A 315 2.08 -5.76 -1.36
C GLU A 315 1.17 -5.58 -2.56
N PHE A 316 0.75 -6.68 -3.19
CA PHE A 316 -0.17 -6.64 -4.32
C PHE A 316 -1.28 -7.67 -4.11
N GLN A 317 -2.51 -7.17 -4.07
CA GLN A 317 -3.72 -7.97 -3.99
C GLN A 317 -4.38 -7.96 -5.38
N PRO A 318 -4.27 -9.06 -6.16
CA PRO A 318 -4.89 -9.15 -7.48
C PRO A 318 -6.42 -9.13 -7.37
N GLU A 319 -7.06 -8.56 -8.38
CA GLU A 319 -8.50 -8.57 -8.57
C GLU A 319 -8.84 -9.13 -9.96
N ILE A 320 -10.06 -9.63 -10.11
CA ILE A 320 -10.59 -10.09 -11.39
C ILE A 320 -10.90 -8.85 -12.24
N ALA A 321 -10.34 -8.79 -13.45
CA ALA A 321 -10.48 -7.63 -14.32
C ALA A 321 -11.48 -7.89 -15.46
N PHE A 322 -12.30 -6.88 -15.74
CA PHE A 322 -13.34 -6.89 -16.78
C PHE A 322 -13.11 -5.74 -17.76
N ALA A 323 -13.73 -5.80 -18.94
CA ALA A 323 -13.71 -4.67 -19.88
C ALA A 323 -14.25 -3.36 -19.25
N SER A 324 -15.29 -3.47 -18.41
CA SER A 324 -15.90 -2.34 -17.69
C SER A 324 -15.12 -1.91 -16.44
N GLN A 325 -14.29 -2.79 -15.89
CA GLN A 325 -13.52 -2.58 -14.66
C GLN A 325 -12.07 -3.00 -14.92
N PRO A 326 -11.24 -2.11 -15.50
CA PRO A 326 -9.89 -2.42 -15.91
C PRO A 326 -8.89 -2.36 -14.73
N ALA A 327 -9.28 -2.80 -13.54
CA ALA A 327 -8.42 -2.84 -12.36
C ALA A 327 -7.71 -4.18 -12.26
N LEU A 328 -6.38 -4.18 -12.18
CA LEU A 328 -5.59 -5.41 -11.98
C LEU A 328 -5.59 -5.88 -10.53
N GLY A 329 -5.82 -4.96 -9.60
CA GLY A 329 -5.75 -5.19 -8.16
C GLY A 329 -5.27 -3.97 -7.38
N ASN A 330 -5.14 -4.12 -6.07
CA ASN A 330 -4.63 -3.09 -5.18
C ASN A 330 -3.13 -3.27 -4.95
N LEU A 331 -2.37 -2.21 -5.20
CA LEU A 331 -0.92 -2.16 -4.96
C LEU A 331 -0.67 -1.28 -3.73
N LYS A 332 0.08 -1.79 -2.77
CA LYS A 332 0.55 -1.06 -1.60
C LYS A 332 2.07 -0.98 -1.63
N LEU A 333 2.58 0.23 -1.52
CA LEU A 333 4.00 0.54 -1.59
C LEU A 333 4.43 1.26 -0.31
N GLU A 334 5.44 0.74 0.37
CA GLU A 334 6.11 1.39 1.49
C GLU A 334 7.56 1.71 1.10
N ASN A 335 7.95 2.98 1.24
CA ASN A 335 9.28 3.48 0.85
C ASN A 335 9.65 3.25 -0.64
N CYS A 336 8.60 3.12 -1.47
CA CYS A 336 8.67 2.89 -2.91
C CYS A 336 7.73 3.84 -3.66
N ILE A 337 8.13 4.26 -4.86
CA ILE A 337 7.30 4.99 -5.82
C ILE A 337 7.04 4.10 -7.04
N PHE A 338 5.80 4.06 -7.53
CA PHE A 338 5.50 3.40 -8.80
C PHE A 338 6.09 4.22 -9.95
N LEU A 339 6.81 3.57 -10.88
CA LEU A 339 7.41 4.22 -12.04
C LEU A 339 6.73 3.81 -13.35
N ASP A 340 6.67 2.50 -13.64
CA ASP A 340 6.10 1.96 -14.87
C ASP A 340 5.65 0.50 -14.71
N TYR A 341 4.79 0.05 -15.62
CA TYR A 341 4.45 -1.35 -15.83
C TYR A 341 5.33 -1.93 -16.95
N ILE A 342 5.99 -3.07 -16.71
CA ILE A 342 6.89 -3.69 -17.68
C ILE A 342 6.14 -4.76 -18.50
N THR A 343 5.69 -5.82 -17.85
CA THR A 343 5.03 -6.97 -18.50
C THR A 343 4.14 -7.71 -17.51
N GLY A 344 3.27 -8.58 -18.01
CA GLY A 344 2.42 -9.42 -17.18
C GLY A 344 1.96 -10.69 -17.86
N GLU A 345 1.58 -11.63 -17.02
CA GLU A 345 0.96 -12.90 -17.39
C GLU A 345 -0.46 -12.96 -16.84
N PHE A 346 -1.41 -13.38 -17.67
CA PHE A 346 -2.83 -13.40 -17.34
C PHE A 346 -3.48 -14.72 -17.72
N PHE A 347 -4.47 -15.14 -16.94
CA PHE A 347 -5.45 -16.11 -17.39
C PHE A 347 -6.64 -15.36 -17.98
N VAL A 348 -6.92 -15.59 -19.26
CA VAL A 348 -8.06 -15.01 -19.97
C VAL A 348 -9.12 -16.09 -20.17
N THR A 349 -10.39 -15.75 -19.99
CA THR A 349 -11.51 -16.66 -20.23
C THR A 349 -12.13 -16.32 -21.58
N CYS A 350 -12.22 -17.31 -22.47
CA CYS A 350 -12.86 -17.13 -23.77
C CYS A 350 -14.36 -16.89 -23.61
N GLU A 351 -14.88 -15.87 -24.28
CA GLU A 351 -16.31 -15.52 -24.24
C GLU A 351 -17.22 -16.57 -24.89
N SER A 352 -16.73 -17.31 -25.89
CA SER A 352 -17.56 -18.24 -26.67
C SER A 352 -17.66 -19.65 -26.08
N CYS A 353 -16.70 -20.08 -25.26
CA CYS A 353 -16.65 -21.47 -24.78
C CYS A 353 -16.08 -21.61 -23.36
N ASP A 354 -15.95 -20.51 -22.62
CA ASP A 354 -15.48 -20.44 -21.22
C ASP A 354 -14.11 -21.08 -20.94
N THR A 355 -13.36 -21.43 -21.98
CA THR A 355 -12.05 -22.04 -21.83
C THR A 355 -11.03 -21.02 -21.36
N GLN A 356 -10.38 -21.31 -20.23
CA GLN A 356 -9.33 -20.46 -19.68
C GLN A 356 -8.01 -20.69 -20.43
N CYS A 357 -7.42 -19.62 -20.93
CA CYS A 357 -6.17 -19.61 -21.68
C CYS A 357 -5.13 -18.74 -20.95
N LYS A 358 -3.88 -19.20 -20.88
CA LYS A 358 -2.78 -18.39 -20.32
C LYS A 358 -2.16 -17.52 -21.41
N VAL A 359 -2.15 -16.22 -21.21
CA VAL A 359 -1.50 -15.22 -22.08
C VAL A 359 -0.29 -14.64 -21.35
N ARG A 360 0.86 -14.59 -22.03
CA ARG A 360 2.15 -14.15 -21.49
C ARG A 360 2.69 -12.95 -22.27
N ASP A 361 3.64 -12.26 -21.67
CA ASP A 361 4.35 -11.12 -22.26
C ASP A 361 3.39 -10.02 -22.71
N VAL A 362 2.42 -9.70 -21.87
CA VAL A 362 1.48 -8.61 -22.12
C VAL A 362 2.11 -7.31 -21.64
N GLN A 363 2.55 -6.50 -22.60
CA GLN A 363 3.24 -5.23 -22.37
C GLN A 363 2.33 -4.04 -22.67
N ASN A 364 2.61 -2.91 -22.02
CA ASN A 364 1.90 -1.66 -22.23
C ASN A 364 2.06 -1.14 -23.67
N GLY A 365 0.95 -0.81 -24.34
CA GLY A 365 0.94 -0.31 -25.72
C GLY A 365 1.08 -1.38 -26.79
N THR A 366 1.04 -2.67 -26.42
CA THR A 366 1.05 -3.80 -27.35
C THR A 366 -0.31 -4.50 -27.39
N CYS A 367 -0.71 -4.97 -28.57
CA CYS A 367 -1.91 -5.81 -28.73
C CYS A 367 -1.47 -7.28 -28.76
N LYS A 368 -1.73 -8.01 -27.67
CA LYS A 368 -1.40 -9.43 -27.58
C LYS A 368 -2.54 -10.26 -28.16
N ARG A 369 -2.26 -10.96 -29.25
CA ARG A 369 -3.19 -11.91 -29.88
C ARG A 369 -2.83 -13.35 -29.51
N SER A 370 -3.84 -14.15 -29.23
CA SER A 370 -3.73 -15.59 -28.99
C SER A 370 -4.96 -16.31 -29.53
N VAL A 371 -4.97 -17.64 -29.45
CA VAL A 371 -6.08 -18.46 -29.92
C VAL A 371 -6.61 -19.28 -28.76
N CYS A 372 -7.93 -19.33 -28.63
CA CYS A 372 -8.60 -20.14 -27.61
C CYS A 372 -8.28 -21.63 -27.83
N ARG A 373 -7.92 -22.33 -26.75
CA ARG A 373 -7.63 -23.78 -26.80
C ARG A 373 -8.87 -24.67 -26.92
N GLY A 374 -10.06 -24.13 -26.65
CA GLY A 374 -11.33 -24.87 -26.72
C GLY A 374 -12.01 -24.72 -28.09
N CYS A 375 -12.22 -23.48 -28.53
CA CYS A 375 -13.00 -23.18 -29.75
C CYS A 375 -12.19 -22.55 -30.89
N PHE A 376 -10.87 -22.34 -30.72
CA PHE A 376 -10.00 -21.67 -31.70
C PHE A 376 -10.39 -20.22 -32.06
N ALA A 377 -11.27 -19.57 -31.28
CA ALA A 377 -11.54 -18.15 -31.41
C ALA A 377 -10.25 -17.32 -31.24
N LYS A 378 -10.14 -16.23 -32.01
CA LYS A 378 -9.03 -15.27 -31.89
C LYS A 378 -9.29 -14.40 -30.67
N LEU A 379 -8.39 -14.46 -29.70
CA LEU A 379 -8.42 -13.68 -28.47
C LEU A 379 -7.45 -12.51 -28.60
N ALA A 380 -7.85 -11.30 -28.25
CA ALA A 380 -6.95 -10.15 -28.19
C ALA A 380 -7.10 -9.36 -26.89
N LEU A 381 -5.97 -8.93 -26.33
CA LEU A 381 -5.88 -8.08 -25.15
C LEU A 381 -4.89 -6.94 -25.44
N SER A 382 -5.34 -5.70 -25.26
CA SER A 382 -4.46 -4.52 -25.38
C SER A 382 -4.88 -3.40 -24.43
N PHE A 383 -3.94 -2.52 -24.09
CA PHE A 383 -4.20 -1.31 -23.30
C PHE A 383 -3.13 -0.25 -23.59
N THR A 384 -3.44 1.02 -23.31
CA THR A 384 -2.57 2.18 -23.62
C THR A 384 -2.29 3.04 -22.38
N GLY A 385 -1.73 2.41 -21.35
CA GLY A 385 -1.31 3.08 -20.13
C GLY A 385 -1.67 2.30 -18.87
N VAL A 386 -0.99 2.63 -17.77
CA VAL A 386 -1.28 2.10 -16.45
C VAL A 386 -1.31 3.27 -15.47
N GLU A 387 -2.33 3.32 -14.63
CA GLU A 387 -2.49 4.33 -13.59
C GLU A 387 -2.43 3.69 -12.20
N PHE A 388 -1.69 4.32 -11.29
CA PHE A 388 -1.61 3.94 -9.89
C PHE A 388 -2.11 5.10 -9.02
N GLY A 389 -3.35 4.95 -8.53
CA GLY A 389 -4.06 5.94 -7.72
C GLY A 389 -4.54 7.19 -8.50
N GLN A 390 -5.69 7.72 -8.10
CA GLN A 390 -6.22 8.99 -8.64
C GLN A 390 -5.69 10.16 -7.79
N ASP A 391 -5.02 11.12 -8.42
CA ASP A 391 -4.86 12.43 -7.79
C ASP A 391 -6.21 13.16 -7.87
N ASN A 392 -6.92 13.29 -6.74
CA ASN A 392 -7.97 14.29 -6.57
C ASN A 392 -7.34 15.71 -6.58
N SER A 393 -6.77 16.13 -7.71
CA SER A 393 -6.65 17.55 -8.01
C SER A 393 -7.97 17.99 -8.64
N VAL A 394 -8.97 18.20 -7.79
CA VAL A 394 -10.18 18.93 -8.17
C VAL A 394 -9.70 20.28 -8.70
N SER A 395 -9.85 20.46 -10.01
CA SER A 395 -9.81 21.77 -10.64
C SER A 395 -10.99 22.56 -10.08
N SER A 396 -10.76 23.30 -9.01
CA SER A 396 -11.69 24.32 -8.54
C SER A 396 -11.60 25.50 -9.50
N VAL A 397 -12.48 25.47 -10.49
CA VAL A 397 -12.87 26.63 -11.26
C VAL A 397 -13.57 27.57 -10.27
N THR A 398 -12.91 28.65 -9.86
CA THR A 398 -13.62 29.82 -9.31
C THR A 398 -12.80 31.07 -9.55
N SER A 399 -13.42 31.98 -10.30
CA SER A 399 -12.93 33.30 -10.67
C SER A 399 -12.58 34.15 -9.44
N ALA A 400 -11.34 34.63 -9.38
CA ALA A 400 -11.01 35.89 -8.70
C ALA A 400 -9.80 36.54 -9.39
N ARG A 401 -9.90 37.85 -9.64
CA ARG A 401 -8.94 38.70 -10.37
C ARG A 401 -7.57 38.79 -9.68
N PRO A 402 -6.48 39.09 -10.42
CA PRO A 402 -5.11 38.92 -9.94
C PRO A 402 -4.61 40.14 -9.15
N ILE A 403 -4.02 39.89 -7.98
CA ILE A 403 -3.07 40.82 -7.36
C ILE A 403 -1.68 40.44 -7.87
N ARG A 404 -1.04 41.37 -8.60
CA ARG A 404 0.32 41.25 -9.11
C ARG A 404 1.32 41.33 -7.96
N ILE A 405 1.92 40.21 -7.60
CA ILE A 405 3.20 40.17 -6.87
C ILE A 405 4.17 39.40 -7.77
N VAL A 406 5.25 40.06 -8.19
CA VAL A 406 6.30 39.52 -9.05
C VAL A 406 7.25 38.66 -8.20
N PRO A 407 7.38 37.34 -8.42
CA PRO A 407 8.46 36.56 -7.82
C PRO A 407 9.67 36.54 -8.76
N LYS A 408 10.86 36.84 -8.22
CA LYS A 408 12.16 36.63 -8.88
C LYS A 408 12.34 35.17 -9.32
N PRO A 409 13.09 34.89 -10.41
CA PRO A 409 13.26 33.53 -10.92
C PRO A 409 14.18 32.73 -9.99
N ALA A 410 13.58 31.84 -9.20
CA ALA A 410 14.31 30.75 -8.56
C ALA A 410 14.62 29.68 -9.63
N LYS A 411 15.87 29.21 -9.65
CA LYS A 411 16.32 28.09 -10.50
C LYS A 411 15.35 26.89 -10.33
N PRO A 412 14.93 26.21 -11.41
CA PRO A 412 14.01 25.10 -11.29
C PRO A 412 14.73 23.96 -10.56
N LYS A 413 14.30 23.68 -9.33
CA LYS A 413 14.54 22.39 -8.69
C LYS A 413 13.78 21.36 -9.52
N THR A 414 14.48 20.33 -9.96
CA THR A 414 13.95 19.14 -10.63
C THR A 414 12.70 18.64 -9.89
N PRO A 415 11.54 18.47 -10.55
CA PRO A 415 10.41 17.78 -9.92
C PRO A 415 10.83 16.32 -9.73
N GLY A 416 11.12 15.96 -8.48
CA GLY A 416 11.53 14.61 -8.10
C GLY A 416 10.44 13.58 -8.42
N GLY A 417 10.85 12.50 -9.07
CA GLY A 417 10.36 11.13 -8.90
C GLY A 417 8.86 10.93 -8.69
N ARG A 418 8.02 11.43 -9.59
CA ARG A 418 6.65 10.91 -9.74
C ARG A 418 6.65 10.04 -11.00
N GLY A 419 6.07 8.84 -10.91
CA GLY A 419 6.01 7.87 -12.02
C GLY A 419 5.46 8.45 -13.31
N LEU A 420 5.61 7.71 -14.40
CA LEU A 420 5.23 8.16 -15.74
C LEU A 420 3.72 8.50 -15.80
N LYS A 421 3.39 9.79 -15.67
CA LYS A 421 2.01 10.27 -15.73
C LYS A 421 1.71 10.85 -17.10
N VAL A 422 0.76 10.24 -17.81
CA VAL A 422 0.26 10.77 -19.08
C VAL A 422 -0.24 12.21 -18.87
N GLY A 423 0.15 13.10 -19.77
CA GLY A 423 -0.10 14.54 -19.68
C GLY A 423 1.07 15.35 -19.10
N THR A 424 2.03 14.71 -18.44
CA THR A 424 3.22 15.40 -17.88
C THR A 424 4.46 15.17 -18.74
N PRO A 425 5.43 16.12 -18.79
CA PRO A 425 6.66 15.90 -19.52
C PRO A 425 7.57 14.90 -18.81
N LEU A 426 8.30 14.12 -19.60
CA LEU A 426 9.38 13.26 -19.12
C LEU A 426 10.52 14.11 -18.52
N PRO A 427 11.40 13.50 -17.70
CA PRO A 427 12.67 14.13 -17.30
C PRO A 427 13.40 14.67 -18.53
N ASP A 428 13.81 15.94 -18.47
CA ASP A 428 14.45 16.67 -19.58
C ASP A 428 13.69 16.59 -20.92
N ASN A 429 12.36 16.45 -20.89
CA ASN A 429 11.52 16.21 -22.07
C ASN A 429 11.94 14.98 -22.89
N GLY A 430 12.54 13.98 -22.26
CA GLY A 430 12.97 12.74 -22.91
C GLY A 430 14.36 12.81 -23.57
N ILE A 431 15.14 13.86 -23.31
CA ILE A 431 16.49 14.01 -23.84
C ILE A 431 17.47 13.07 -23.13
N CYS A 432 18.45 12.56 -23.87
CA CYS A 432 19.61 11.87 -23.29
C CYS A 432 20.94 12.45 -23.78
N LYS A 433 22.04 11.97 -23.17
CA LYS A 433 23.41 12.34 -23.54
C LYS A 433 23.77 11.99 -24.99
N HIS A 434 23.23 10.89 -25.53
CA HIS A 434 23.52 10.46 -26.90
C HIS A 434 22.76 11.26 -27.95
N TYR A 435 21.48 11.58 -27.68
CA TYR A 435 20.60 12.28 -28.61
C TYR A 435 19.95 13.51 -27.99
N SER A 436 20.72 14.60 -27.91
CA SER A 436 20.30 15.89 -27.33
C SER A 436 19.11 16.57 -28.02
N LYS A 437 18.79 16.16 -29.25
CA LYS A 437 17.69 16.69 -30.07
C LYS A 437 16.47 15.77 -30.11
N SER A 438 16.50 14.64 -29.40
CA SER A 438 15.40 13.69 -29.32
C SER A 438 14.55 13.99 -28.08
N PHE A 439 13.24 14.15 -28.27
CA PHE A 439 12.24 14.33 -27.22
C PHE A 439 11.32 13.10 -27.13
N ARG A 440 11.89 11.92 -27.28
CA ARG A 440 11.16 10.65 -27.27
C ARG A 440 11.92 9.62 -26.46
N TRP A 441 11.17 8.85 -25.69
CA TRP A 441 11.61 7.56 -25.19
C TRP A 441 10.97 6.46 -26.03
N PHE A 442 11.56 5.28 -25.95
CA PHE A 442 11.14 4.09 -26.67
C PHE A 442 10.84 2.99 -25.67
N ARG A 443 9.75 2.25 -25.90
CA ARG A 443 9.48 1.00 -25.20
C ARG A 443 10.07 -0.14 -26.01
N PHE A 444 11.10 -0.77 -25.47
CA PHE A 444 11.84 -1.83 -26.15
C PHE A 444 11.13 -3.18 -25.92
N PRO A 445 10.76 -3.92 -26.99
CA PRO A 445 9.99 -5.16 -26.85
C PRO A 445 10.75 -6.26 -26.13
N CYS A 446 12.09 -6.28 -26.25
CA CYS A 446 12.96 -7.27 -25.61
C CYS A 446 12.80 -7.35 -24.08
N CYS A 447 12.55 -6.21 -23.41
CA CYS A 447 12.43 -6.16 -21.95
C CYS A 447 11.22 -5.37 -21.45
N GLY A 448 10.45 -4.74 -22.33
CA GLY A 448 9.30 -3.90 -21.99
C GLY A 448 9.65 -2.57 -21.33
N LYS A 449 10.94 -2.25 -21.15
CA LYS A 449 11.41 -1.03 -20.45
C LYS A 449 11.45 0.18 -21.37
N LEU A 450 11.47 1.36 -20.73
CA LEU A 450 11.58 2.64 -21.40
C LEU A 450 13.01 3.18 -21.36
N PHE A 451 13.55 3.52 -22.52
CA PHE A 451 14.82 4.22 -22.64
C PHE A 451 14.74 5.34 -23.68
N PRO A 452 15.50 6.44 -23.53
CA PRO A 452 15.54 7.54 -24.51
C PRO A 452 16.11 7.13 -25.87
N CYS A 453 16.96 6.11 -25.92
CA CYS A 453 17.53 5.56 -27.15
C CYS A 453 18.07 4.15 -26.95
N ASP A 454 18.43 3.51 -28.06
CA ASP A 454 19.14 2.23 -28.16
C ASP A 454 20.43 2.19 -27.34
N LEU A 455 21.29 3.20 -27.46
CA LEU A 455 22.54 3.26 -26.69
C LEU A 455 22.31 3.34 -25.17
N CYS A 456 21.26 4.04 -24.73
CA CYS A 456 20.89 4.08 -23.31
C CYS A 456 20.30 2.76 -22.82
N HIS A 457 19.64 2.00 -23.71
CA HIS A 457 19.16 0.65 -23.41
C HIS A 457 20.36 -0.26 -23.16
N ASP A 458 21.27 -0.36 -24.13
CA ASP A 458 22.41 -1.29 -24.05
C ASP A 458 23.37 -0.97 -22.89
N GLU A 459 23.46 0.30 -22.47
CA GLU A 459 24.19 0.70 -21.26
C GLU A 459 23.47 0.31 -19.95
N GLY A 460 22.14 0.19 -20.00
CA GLY A 460 21.27 0.00 -18.83
C GLY A 460 20.71 -1.42 -18.65
N THR A 461 20.95 -2.31 -19.61
CA THR A 461 20.49 -3.71 -19.60
C THR A 461 21.62 -4.68 -19.91
N ASP A 462 21.39 -5.95 -19.64
CA ASP A 462 22.31 -7.07 -19.83
C ASP A 462 22.16 -7.74 -21.21
N HIS A 463 21.43 -7.12 -22.14
CA HIS A 463 21.16 -7.66 -23.47
C HIS A 463 21.07 -6.53 -24.51
N PRO A 464 21.35 -6.82 -25.80
CA PRO A 464 21.25 -5.83 -26.86
C PRO A 464 19.78 -5.45 -27.14
N TYR A 465 19.56 -4.24 -27.62
CA TYR A 465 18.23 -3.76 -27.95
C TYR A 465 17.59 -4.51 -29.13
N GLU A 466 16.27 -4.63 -29.07
CA GLU A 466 15.41 -4.95 -30.21
C GLU A 466 14.69 -3.69 -30.70
N LEU A 467 14.41 -3.57 -32.00
CA LEU A 467 13.78 -2.37 -32.55
C LEU A 467 12.43 -2.09 -31.89
N ALA A 468 12.31 -0.92 -31.25
CA ALA A 468 11.08 -0.50 -30.61
C ALA A 468 9.96 -0.24 -31.64
N HIS A 469 8.73 -0.59 -31.27
CA HIS A 469 7.52 -0.30 -32.04
C HIS A 469 6.66 0.81 -31.41
N VAL A 470 6.98 1.22 -30.18
CA VAL A 470 6.25 2.23 -29.40
C VAL A 470 7.17 3.36 -28.98
N ILE A 471 6.74 4.59 -29.21
CA ILE A 471 7.36 5.83 -28.73
C ILE A 471 6.52 6.40 -27.59
N VAL A 472 7.20 6.90 -26.56
CA VAL A 472 6.63 7.73 -25.50
C VAL A 472 7.04 9.18 -25.74
N CYS A 473 6.05 10.07 -25.89
CA CYS A 473 6.31 11.48 -26.14
C CYS A 473 6.96 12.14 -24.92
N GLY A 474 8.11 12.78 -25.09
CA GLY A 474 8.81 13.44 -24.00
C GLY A 474 8.10 14.66 -23.42
N HIS A 475 7.11 15.23 -24.11
CA HIS A 475 6.39 16.42 -23.65
C HIS A 475 5.11 16.14 -22.89
N CYS A 476 4.45 15.01 -23.15
CA CYS A 476 3.17 14.67 -22.55
C CYS A 476 3.08 13.21 -22.10
N SER A 477 4.17 12.44 -22.16
CA SER A 477 4.25 11.04 -21.76
C SER A 477 3.22 10.12 -22.43
N THR A 478 2.62 10.55 -23.55
CA THR A 478 1.67 9.72 -24.31
C THR A 478 2.41 8.70 -25.16
N GLN A 479 2.00 7.45 -25.04
CA GLN A 479 2.53 6.35 -25.83
C GLN A 479 1.80 6.25 -27.18
N GLN A 480 2.54 5.95 -28.25
CA GLN A 480 1.98 5.74 -29.58
C GLN A 480 2.91 4.90 -30.45
N ALA A 481 2.37 4.32 -31.52
CA ALA A 481 3.18 3.62 -32.51
C ALA A 481 4.30 4.52 -33.05
N VAL A 482 5.46 3.91 -33.31
CA VAL A 482 6.62 4.62 -33.87
C VAL A 482 6.22 5.32 -35.16
N SER A 483 6.40 6.64 -35.15
CA SER A 483 6.11 7.49 -36.29
C SER A 483 7.04 8.70 -36.27
N ASN A 484 7.37 9.22 -37.45
CA ASN A 484 8.08 10.49 -37.60
C ASN A 484 7.11 11.70 -37.60
N LYS A 485 5.80 11.46 -37.54
CA LYS A 485 4.79 12.52 -37.39
C LYS A 485 4.87 13.13 -35.99
N LYS A 486 4.26 14.30 -35.81
CA LYS A 486 4.12 14.92 -34.48
C LYS A 486 3.26 14.04 -33.56
N CYS A 487 3.40 14.23 -32.26
CA CYS A 487 2.59 13.56 -31.26
C CYS A 487 1.10 13.79 -31.53
N GLN A 488 0.32 12.71 -31.61
CA GLN A 488 -1.13 12.80 -31.89
C GLN A 488 -1.90 13.50 -30.76
N HIS A 489 -1.37 13.44 -29.52
CA HIS A 489 -2.03 14.02 -28.35
C HIS A 489 -1.66 15.49 -28.11
N CYS A 490 -0.38 15.84 -28.10
CA CYS A 490 0.06 17.22 -27.80
C CYS A 490 0.51 18.04 -29.02
N GLY A 491 0.55 17.44 -30.21
CA GLY A 491 0.94 18.12 -31.46
C GLY A 491 2.41 18.54 -31.56
N ARG A 492 3.26 18.21 -30.57
CA ARG A 492 4.71 18.53 -30.60
C ARG A 492 5.50 17.47 -31.37
N GLY A 493 6.57 17.88 -32.05
CA GLY A 493 7.48 16.96 -32.75
C GLY A 493 8.39 16.21 -31.79
N TYR A 494 8.83 15.01 -32.17
CA TYR A 494 9.79 14.21 -31.38
C TYR A 494 11.24 14.63 -31.53
N THR A 495 11.54 15.50 -32.49
CA THR A 495 12.87 16.00 -32.74
C THR A 495 12.87 17.52 -32.69
N ALA A 496 13.97 18.08 -32.21
CA ALA A 496 14.18 19.52 -32.25
C ALA A 496 14.06 20.02 -33.69
N SER A 497 13.18 21.00 -33.88
CA SER A 497 13.04 21.65 -35.18
C SER A 497 14.37 22.27 -35.60
N SER A 498 14.94 21.79 -36.69
CA SER A 498 16.09 22.43 -37.32
C SER A 498 15.56 23.54 -38.21
N SER A 499 15.55 24.78 -37.73
CA SER A 499 15.54 25.91 -38.64
C SER A 499 17.00 26.31 -38.92
N SER A 500 17.32 26.64 -40.16
CA SER A 500 18.68 27.00 -40.59
C SER A 500 19.21 28.28 -39.92
N TYR A 501 18.33 29.10 -39.34
CA TYR A 501 18.63 30.48 -38.94
C TYR A 501 18.15 30.85 -37.53
N TRP A 502 17.27 30.03 -36.93
CA TRP A 502 16.66 30.27 -35.62
C TRP A 502 16.93 29.10 -34.66
N GLU A 503 17.05 29.41 -33.37
CA GLU A 503 17.21 28.43 -32.29
C GLU A 503 15.91 27.64 -32.06
N GLY A 504 15.62 26.70 -32.96
CA GLY A 504 14.66 25.61 -32.77
C GLY A 504 13.32 26.01 -32.13
N GLY A 505 12.69 27.07 -32.63
CA GLY A 505 11.33 27.46 -32.22
C GLY A 505 11.21 28.39 -31.01
N LYS A 506 12.30 28.87 -30.41
CA LYS A 506 12.26 29.88 -29.32
C LYS A 506 12.21 31.34 -29.81
N GLY A 507 12.11 31.57 -31.13
CA GLY A 507 12.01 32.92 -31.70
C GLY A 507 13.29 33.77 -31.66
N CYS A 508 14.42 33.25 -31.17
CA CYS A 508 15.72 33.92 -31.26
C CYS A 508 16.57 33.36 -32.42
N ARG A 509 17.27 34.25 -33.12
CA ARG A 509 18.15 33.93 -34.27
C ARG A 509 19.46 33.34 -33.74
N ASP A 510 19.86 32.17 -34.23
CA ASP A 510 21.11 31.51 -33.81
C ASP A 510 22.29 32.18 -34.52
N ALA A 511 23.01 33.03 -33.79
CA ALA A 511 24.03 33.91 -34.34
C ALA A 511 25.18 33.16 -35.04
N VAL A 512 25.48 31.93 -34.61
CA VAL A 512 26.56 31.10 -35.16
C VAL A 512 26.18 30.58 -36.56
N LYS A 513 24.91 30.19 -36.74
CA LYS A 513 24.38 29.61 -37.98
C LYS A 513 24.00 30.64 -39.04
N LEU A 514 23.98 31.93 -38.69
CA LEU A 514 23.75 33.01 -39.64
C LEU A 514 24.80 33.00 -40.77
N SER A 515 24.38 33.33 -42.00
CA SER A 515 25.31 33.56 -43.09
C SER A 515 26.30 34.66 -42.72
N ARG A 516 27.56 34.56 -43.18
CA ARG A 516 28.57 35.62 -42.98
C ARG A 516 28.15 36.97 -43.57
N LYS A 517 27.24 36.96 -44.55
CA LYS A 517 26.68 38.15 -45.20
C LYS A 517 25.47 38.74 -44.46
N ASP A 518 25.02 38.10 -43.38
CA ASP A 518 23.88 38.59 -42.60
C ASP A 518 24.29 39.74 -41.68
N SER A 519 23.67 40.90 -41.85
CA SER A 519 24.00 42.13 -41.12
C SER A 519 23.78 42.02 -39.60
N LYS A 520 22.94 41.09 -39.14
CA LYS A 520 22.65 40.88 -37.72
C LYS A 520 23.58 39.86 -37.05
N LYS A 521 24.41 39.14 -37.82
CA LYS A 521 25.31 38.10 -37.29
C LYS A 521 26.27 38.61 -36.23
N TYR A 522 27.12 39.55 -36.62
CA TYR A 522 28.18 40.03 -35.75
C TYR A 522 27.62 40.83 -34.56
N GLY A 523 26.48 41.50 -34.74
CA GLY A 523 25.75 42.17 -33.65
C GLY A 523 25.21 41.20 -32.59
N LEU A 524 24.71 40.02 -33.01
CA LEU A 524 24.24 38.99 -32.09
C LEU A 524 25.40 38.25 -31.41
N LEU A 525 26.49 37.95 -32.11
CA LEU A 525 27.70 37.38 -31.51
C LEU A 525 28.27 38.28 -30.41
N ARG A 526 28.29 39.60 -30.63
CA ARG A 526 28.80 40.56 -29.64
C ARG A 526 27.98 40.58 -28.36
N LYS A 527 26.65 40.57 -28.48
CA LYS A 527 25.73 40.48 -27.33
C LYS A 527 25.88 39.17 -26.54
N GLN A 528 26.10 38.05 -27.22
CA GLN A 528 26.33 36.76 -26.57
C GLN A 528 27.68 36.73 -25.82
N ALA A 529 28.73 37.34 -26.39
CA ALA A 529 30.02 37.49 -25.72
C ALA A 529 29.94 38.39 -24.48
N GLU A 530 29.20 39.51 -24.57
CA GLU A 530 28.95 40.43 -23.46
C GLU A 530 28.18 39.76 -22.30
N GLN A 531 27.19 38.90 -22.61
CA GLN A 531 26.46 38.13 -21.59
C GLN A 531 27.33 37.08 -20.89
N THR A 532 28.30 36.49 -21.58
CA THR A 532 29.19 35.45 -21.02
C THR A 532 30.26 36.07 -20.10
N GLN A 533 30.65 37.32 -20.35
CA GLN A 533 31.60 38.08 -19.52
C GLN A 533 30.97 38.72 -18.27
N GLY A 534 29.64 38.91 -18.24
CA GLY A 534 28.93 39.46 -17.08
C GLY A 534 28.85 38.53 -15.86
N THR A 535 29.11 37.23 -16.03
CA THR A 535 28.99 36.21 -14.97
C THR A 535 30.27 35.91 -14.18
N SER A 536 31.39 36.58 -14.45
CA SER A 536 32.69 36.33 -13.78
C SER A 536 33.16 37.41 -12.78
N ARG A 537 32.36 38.43 -12.47
CA ARG A 537 32.70 39.47 -11.47
C ARG A 537 31.68 39.54 -10.33
N SER A 538 31.75 38.60 -9.38
CA SER A 538 31.23 38.81 -8.01
C SER A 538 31.74 37.76 -7.00
N THR A 539 33.05 37.57 -6.87
CA THR A 539 33.65 36.97 -5.66
C THR A 539 35.12 37.34 -5.55
N SER A 540 35.42 38.42 -4.82
CA SER A 540 36.67 38.54 -4.05
C SER A 540 36.45 39.53 -2.92
N GLY A 541 36.37 39.00 -1.70
CA GLY A 541 36.39 39.79 -0.46
C GLY A 541 37.75 40.45 -0.31
N GLY A 542 37.74 41.72 0.10
CA GLY A 542 38.94 42.52 0.30
C GLY A 542 39.79 42.05 1.49
N PRO A 543 41.11 42.31 1.49
CA PRO A 543 41.95 42.10 2.66
C PRO A 543 41.90 43.32 3.60
N GLY A 544 42.00 43.02 4.90
CA GLY A 544 41.89 43.96 6.01
C GLY A 544 42.97 45.04 6.03
N ARG A 545 42.55 46.21 6.52
CA ARG A 545 43.38 47.39 6.75
C ARG A 545 43.94 47.33 8.17
N ALA A 546 45.24 47.14 8.30
CA ALA A 546 46.00 47.38 9.52
C ALA A 546 47.00 48.51 9.26
N ILE A 547 46.78 49.68 9.86
CA ILE A 547 47.83 50.70 10.03
C ILE A 547 47.71 51.27 11.44
N ARG A 548 48.79 51.07 12.20
CA ARG A 548 49.12 51.69 13.48
C ARG A 548 49.28 53.21 13.30
N LYS A 549 48.62 54.00 14.13
CA LYS A 549 49.20 54.94 15.11
C LYS A 549 48.08 55.67 15.83
#